data_AF-A0A9X1RUA4-F1
#
_entry.id   AF-A0A9X1RUA4-F1
#
_cell.length_a   1.000
_cell.length_b   1.000
_cell.length_c   1.000
_cell.angle_alpha   90.00
_cell.angle_beta   90.00
_cell.angle_gamma   90.00
#
_symmetry.space_group_name_H-M   'P 1'
#
loop_
_entity.id
_entity.type
_entity.pdbx_description
1 polymer ?
#
loop_
_entity_poly.entity_id
_entity_poly.type
_entity_poly.pdbx_seq_one_letter_code
_entity_poly.pdbx_strand_id
1 'polypeptide(L)'
;MKLTKPVYWLYCTGKDGPDKQSPIPNIVLYDFQPTRSAQCAIDFLQGFDGYLNVDGYSAYESTKATLAGCWSHARRKFIEAEKSMPKGKSGKATMAISHIKKLYAVEALAKQEETEEKAFQIRQEKAPAVLATYKDWLEKSPPNSSSS
;
A
#
# COMPACT_ATOMS: atom_id res chain seq x y z
N MET A 1 -31.49 -17.90 10.48
CA MET A 1 -30.01 -17.89 10.50
C MET A 1 -29.53 -17.16 9.25
N LYS A 2 -29.03 -15.91 9.36
CA LYS A 2 -28.49 -15.21 8.18
C LYS A 2 -27.11 -15.80 7.89
N LEU A 3 -26.98 -16.52 6.78
CA LEU A 3 -25.68 -16.95 6.26
C LEU A 3 -24.90 -15.69 5.90
N THR A 4 -23.90 -15.34 6.71
CA THR A 4 -22.91 -14.34 6.31
C THR A 4 -22.12 -14.92 5.14
N LYS A 5 -22.00 -14.14 4.06
CA LYS A 5 -21.17 -14.56 2.94
C LYS A 5 -19.73 -14.65 3.45
N PRO A 6 -19.09 -15.82 3.37
CA PRO A 6 -17.72 -15.97 3.82
C PRO A 6 -16.79 -15.14 2.93
N VAL A 7 -15.65 -14.76 3.50
CA VAL A 7 -14.70 -13.82 2.90
C VAL A 7 -13.35 -14.50 2.85
N TYR A 8 -12.66 -14.32 1.72
CA TYR A 8 -11.29 -14.77 1.56
C TYR A 8 -10.34 -13.66 1.99
N TRP A 9 -9.51 -13.98 2.97
CA TRP A 9 -8.32 -13.21 3.29
C TRP A 9 -7.16 -13.77 2.48
N LEU A 10 -6.34 -12.87 1.95
CA LEU A 10 -5.18 -13.22 1.14
C LEU A 10 -3.93 -12.70 1.85
N TYR A 11 -3.04 -13.62 2.20
CA TYR A 11 -1.75 -13.31 2.80
C TYR A 11 -0.65 -13.75 1.84
N CYS A 12 0.29 -12.85 1.57
CA CYS A 12 1.39 -13.10 0.65
C CYS A 12 2.74 -12.81 1.30
N THR A 13 3.75 -13.60 0.94
CA THR A 13 5.16 -13.34 1.29
C THR A 13 6.04 -13.38 0.04
N GLY A 14 7.23 -12.81 0.13
CA GLY A 14 8.19 -12.77 -0.97
C GLY A 14 7.89 -11.69 -2.01
N LYS A 15 8.52 -11.80 -3.17
CA LYS A 15 8.39 -10.86 -4.31
C LYS A 15 7.11 -11.15 -5.10
N ASP A 16 6.82 -10.32 -6.11
CA ASP A 16 5.63 -10.44 -6.99
C ASP A 16 5.57 -11.76 -7.80
N GLY A 17 6.63 -12.58 -7.75
CA GLY A 17 6.65 -13.91 -8.35
C GLY A 17 7.72 -14.80 -7.73
N PRO A 18 7.77 -16.09 -8.11
CA PRO A 18 8.75 -17.02 -7.61
C PRO A 18 10.17 -16.57 -8.00
N ASP A 19 10.99 -16.30 -7.00
CA ASP A 19 12.41 -15.97 -7.13
C ASP A 19 13.20 -17.06 -6.41
N LYS A 20 13.89 -17.91 -7.17
CA LYS A 20 14.67 -19.03 -6.60
C LYS A 20 15.88 -18.55 -5.81
N GLN A 21 16.29 -17.30 -6.01
CA GLN A 21 17.42 -16.69 -5.33
C GLN A 21 16.98 -15.94 -4.06
N SER A 22 15.68 -15.70 -3.88
CA SER A 22 15.17 -15.04 -2.67
C SER A 22 15.19 -15.99 -1.47
N PRO A 23 15.73 -15.56 -0.31
CA PRO A 23 15.65 -16.35 0.92
C PRO A 23 14.22 -16.37 1.50
N ILE A 24 13.33 -15.52 1.01
CA ILE A 24 11.92 -15.44 1.44
C ILE A 24 11.07 -16.25 0.46
N PRO A 25 10.39 -17.30 0.91
CA PRO A 25 9.53 -18.08 0.03
C PRO A 25 8.37 -17.22 -0.48
N ASN A 26 8.07 -17.34 -1.78
CA ASN A 26 6.87 -16.76 -2.37
C ASN A 26 5.67 -17.65 -2.01
N ILE A 27 4.91 -17.26 -0.99
CA ILE A 27 3.74 -17.99 -0.51
C ILE A 27 2.51 -17.13 -0.77
N VAL A 28 1.43 -17.77 -1.23
CA VAL A 28 0.10 -17.17 -1.35
C VAL A 28 -0.86 -18.04 -0.55
N LEU A 29 -1.37 -17.52 0.57
CA LEU A 29 -2.28 -18.23 1.46
C LEU A 29 -3.67 -17.62 1.36
N TYR A 30 -4.65 -18.47 1.08
CA TYR A 30 -6.07 -18.13 1.11
C TYR A 30 -6.66 -18.63 2.42
N ASP A 31 -7.07 -17.70 3.27
CA ASP A 31 -7.73 -18.01 4.54
C ASP A 31 -9.23 -17.72 4.43
N PHE A 32 -10.03 -18.74 4.71
CA PHE A 32 -11.48 -18.68 4.56
C PHE A 32 -12.13 -18.37 5.90
N GLN A 33 -12.69 -17.17 6.01
CA GLN A 33 -13.23 -16.67 7.27
C GLN A 33 -14.73 -16.36 7.15
N PRO A 34 -15.52 -16.59 8.21
CA PRO A 34 -16.96 -16.31 8.21
C PRO A 34 -17.27 -14.81 8.19
N THR A 35 -16.28 -13.96 8.49
CA THR A 35 -16.42 -12.50 8.56
C THR A 35 -15.18 -11.79 8.00
N ARG A 36 -15.34 -10.49 7.74
CA ARG A 36 -14.22 -9.57 7.43
C ARG A 36 -13.79 -8.78 8.68
N SER A 37 -14.07 -9.30 9.88
CA SER A 37 -13.78 -8.58 11.13
C SER A 37 -12.27 -8.46 11.38
N ALA A 38 -11.88 -7.50 12.21
CA ALA A 38 -10.50 -7.35 12.66
C ALA A 38 -9.98 -8.60 13.39
N GLN A 39 -10.86 -9.32 14.09
CA GLN A 39 -10.49 -10.53 14.83
C GLN A 39 -9.84 -11.59 13.93
N CYS A 40 -10.35 -11.77 12.70
CA CYS A 40 -9.76 -12.70 11.73
C CYS A 40 -8.28 -12.37 11.44
N ALA A 41 -7.96 -11.08 11.25
CA ALA A 41 -6.59 -10.65 11.02
C ALA A 41 -5.71 -10.75 12.28
N ILE A 42 -6.27 -10.45 13.46
CA ILE A 42 -5.58 -10.56 14.75
C ILE A 42 -5.18 -12.01 15.04
N ASP A 43 -6.12 -12.94 14.86
CA ASP A 43 -5.91 -14.36 15.13
C ASP A 43 -4.87 -14.95 14.17
N PHE A 44 -5.00 -14.66 12.87
CA PHE A 44 -4.06 -15.16 11.87
C PHE A 44 -2.64 -14.60 12.07
N LEU A 45 -2.52 -13.31 12.40
CA LEU A 45 -1.23 -12.62 12.60
C LEU A 45 -0.75 -12.66 14.06
N GLN A 46 -1.30 -13.56 14.89
CA GLN A 46 -0.94 -13.64 16.29
C GLN A 46 0.57 -13.90 16.44
N GLY A 47 1.25 -13.00 17.15
CA GLY A 47 2.69 -13.09 17.41
C GLY A 47 3.56 -12.49 16.30
N PHE A 48 3.01 -12.03 15.18
CA PHE A 48 3.74 -11.29 14.17
C PHE A 48 3.83 -9.80 14.53
N ASP A 49 5.04 -9.25 14.58
CA ASP A 49 5.35 -7.86 14.91
C ASP A 49 6.20 -7.14 13.84
N GLY A 50 6.48 -7.82 12.72
CA GLY A 50 7.22 -7.27 11.59
C GLY A 50 6.42 -6.29 10.74
N TYR A 51 6.93 -5.96 9.55
CA TYR A 51 6.25 -5.10 8.60
C TYR A 51 5.13 -5.84 7.87
N LEU A 52 3.92 -5.25 7.88
CA LEU A 52 2.76 -5.76 7.14
C LEU A 52 2.34 -4.74 6.07
N ASN A 53 2.51 -5.10 4.80
CA ASN A 53 2.06 -4.27 3.68
C ASN A 53 0.54 -4.43 3.49
N VAL A 54 -0.22 -3.35 3.68
CA VAL A 54 -1.70 -3.38 3.75
C VAL A 54 -2.34 -2.42 2.75
N ASP A 55 -3.58 -2.70 2.35
CA ASP A 55 -4.39 -1.83 1.48
C ASP A 55 -4.97 -0.59 2.19
N GLY A 56 -4.74 -0.46 3.50
CA GLY A 56 -5.29 0.59 4.35
C GLY A 56 -6.66 0.26 4.96
N TYR A 57 -7.03 -1.02 5.03
CA TYR A 57 -8.21 -1.43 5.80
C TYR A 57 -7.95 -1.33 7.31
N SER A 58 -8.84 -0.64 8.03
CA SER A 58 -8.68 -0.35 9.47
C SER A 58 -8.63 -1.58 10.37
N ALA A 59 -9.12 -2.74 9.89
CA ALA A 59 -9.01 -4.00 10.62
C ALA A 59 -7.57 -4.37 11.01
N TYR A 60 -6.58 -3.98 10.20
CA TYR A 60 -5.18 -4.26 10.47
C TYR A 60 -4.59 -3.41 11.62
N GLU A 61 -5.22 -2.28 11.96
CA GLU A 61 -4.76 -1.36 13.03
C GLU A 61 -4.81 -2.02 14.42
N SER A 62 -5.58 -3.11 14.57
CA SER A 62 -5.65 -3.88 15.81
C SER A 62 -4.58 -4.98 15.93
N THR A 63 -3.71 -5.12 14.94
CA THR A 63 -2.60 -6.09 14.95
C THR A 63 -1.36 -5.51 15.64
N LYS A 64 -0.37 -6.34 15.96
CA LYS A 64 0.92 -5.90 16.52
C LYS A 64 1.94 -5.50 15.45
N ALA A 65 1.61 -5.68 14.17
CA ALA A 65 2.53 -5.44 13.07
C ALA A 65 2.78 -3.95 12.83
N THR A 66 3.94 -3.64 12.27
CA THR A 66 4.19 -2.30 11.73
C THR A 66 3.55 -2.18 10.35
N LEU A 67 2.47 -1.38 10.25
CA LEU A 67 1.71 -1.27 9.01
C LEU A 67 2.42 -0.40 7.97
N ALA A 68 2.67 -0.97 6.79
CA ALA A 68 3.14 -0.25 5.61
C ALA A 68 1.98 -0.09 4.62
N GLY A 69 1.57 1.14 4.34
CA GLY A 69 0.47 1.41 3.41
C GLY A 69 0.86 1.16 1.95
N CYS A 70 0.03 0.41 1.23
CA CYS A 70 0.27 0.08 -0.17
C CYS A 70 0.01 1.30 -1.09
N TRP A 71 1.06 1.79 -1.74
CA TRP A 71 0.99 2.91 -2.69
C TRP A 71 0.05 2.66 -3.87
N SER A 72 -0.06 1.42 -4.35
CA SER A 72 -0.98 1.05 -5.44
C SER A 72 -2.45 1.22 -5.04
N HIS A 73 -2.79 0.87 -3.80
CA HIS A 73 -4.14 1.08 -3.25
C HIS A 73 -4.43 2.56 -3.04
N ALA A 74 -3.48 3.32 -2.49
CA ALA A 74 -3.61 4.77 -2.35
C ALA A 74 -3.82 5.47 -3.70
N ARG A 75 -3.01 5.13 -4.71
CA ARG A 75 -3.12 5.69 -6.07
C ARG A 75 -4.47 5.39 -6.73
N ARG A 76 -5.00 4.18 -6.55
CA ARG A 76 -6.30 3.77 -7.13
C ARG A 76 -7.43 4.70 -6.68
N LYS A 77 -7.48 5.04 -5.39
CA LYS A 77 -8.48 5.98 -4.83
C LYS A 77 -8.38 7.36 -5.49
N PHE A 78 -7.16 7.87 -5.73
CA PHE A 78 -7.00 9.14 -6.43
C PHE A 78 -7.38 9.06 -7.91
N ILE A 79 -7.14 7.94 -8.59
CA ILE A 79 -7.61 7.74 -9.97
C ILE A 79 -9.14 7.75 -10.05
N GLU A 80 -9.82 7.11 -9.10
CA GLU A 80 -11.29 7.13 -9.01
C GLU A 80 -11.82 8.54 -8.76
N ALA A 81 -11.16 9.30 -7.88
CA ALA A 81 -11.47 10.71 -7.66
C ALA A 81 -11.24 11.55 -8.92
N GLU A 82 -10.13 11.33 -9.65
CA GLU A 82 -9.83 12.04 -10.90
C GLU A 82 -10.88 11.76 -11.99
N LYS A 83 -11.35 10.52 -12.12
CA LYS A 83 -12.43 10.15 -13.05
C LYS A 83 -13.76 10.86 -12.74
N SER A 84 -13.96 11.26 -11.48
CA SER A 84 -15.15 11.97 -11.04
C SER A 84 -15.05 13.49 -11.27
N MET A 85 -13.89 14.00 -11.72
CA MET A 85 -13.70 15.42 -12.04
C MET A 85 -14.18 15.76 -13.45
N PRO A 86 -14.54 17.03 -13.74
CA PRO A 86 -14.83 17.48 -15.10
C PRO A 86 -13.64 17.23 -16.04
N LYS A 87 -13.92 16.71 -17.24
CA LYS A 87 -12.89 16.40 -18.25
C LYS A 87 -12.01 17.62 -18.53
N GLY A 88 -10.69 17.39 -18.56
CA GLY A 88 -9.69 18.42 -18.88
C GLY A 88 -9.29 19.33 -17.72
N LYS A 89 -9.83 19.13 -16.51
CA LYS A 89 -9.40 19.88 -15.31
C LYS A 89 -8.39 19.09 -14.50
N SER A 90 -7.26 19.72 -14.20
CA SER A 90 -6.32 19.23 -13.19
C SER A 90 -6.81 19.62 -11.80
N GLY A 91 -6.64 18.73 -10.82
CA GLY A 91 -7.04 18.96 -9.44
C GLY A 91 -6.15 18.23 -8.43
N LYS A 92 -6.54 18.27 -7.15
CA LYS A 92 -5.79 17.62 -6.05
C LYS A 92 -5.51 16.13 -6.34
N ALA A 93 -6.46 15.41 -6.94
CA ALA A 93 -6.30 14.01 -7.31
C ALA A 93 -5.18 13.80 -8.35
N THR A 94 -5.14 14.60 -9.42
CA THR A 94 -4.09 14.56 -10.45
C THR A 94 -2.71 14.87 -9.86
N MET A 95 -2.64 15.83 -8.93
CA MET A 95 -1.40 16.16 -8.22
C MET A 95 -0.92 15.00 -7.34
N ALA A 96 -1.80 14.39 -6.54
CA ALA A 96 -1.47 13.22 -5.73
C ALA A 96 -0.96 12.05 -6.58
N ILE A 97 -1.61 11.76 -7.72
CA ILE A 97 -1.14 10.75 -8.68
C ILE A 97 0.27 11.09 -9.20
N SER A 98 0.54 12.37 -9.49
CA SER A 98 1.86 12.83 -9.94
C SER A 98 2.94 12.61 -8.89
N HIS A 99 2.67 12.91 -7.62
CA HIS A 99 3.60 12.62 -6.52
C HIS A 99 3.88 11.12 -6.37
N ILE A 100 2.86 10.27 -6.41
CA ILE A 100 3.04 8.81 -6.32
C ILE A 100 3.82 8.29 -7.53
N LYS A 101 3.60 8.83 -8.74
CA LYS A 101 4.38 8.48 -9.93
C LYS A 101 5.88 8.76 -9.76
N LYS A 102 6.26 9.84 -9.06
CA LYS A 102 7.68 10.12 -8.76
C LYS A 102 8.29 9.03 -7.87
N LEU A 103 7.53 8.52 -6.91
CA LEU A 103 7.99 7.40 -6.08
C LEU A 103 8.16 6.12 -6.92
N TYR A 104 7.26 5.85 -7.86
CA TYR A 104 7.41 4.73 -8.80
C TYR A 104 8.61 4.89 -9.73
N ALA A 105 8.99 6.13 -10.08
CA ALA A 105 10.22 6.36 -10.84
C ALA A 105 11.46 5.97 -10.02
N VAL A 106 11.46 6.20 -8.69
CA VAL A 106 12.54 5.72 -7.81
C VAL A 106 12.59 4.19 -7.81
N GLU A 107 11.45 3.51 -7.68
CA GLU A 107 11.42 2.03 -7.75
C GLU A 107 11.85 1.50 -9.13
N ALA A 108 11.50 2.18 -10.22
CA ALA A 108 11.93 1.80 -11.56
C ALA A 108 13.45 1.91 -11.73
N LEU A 109 14.08 2.93 -11.12
CA LEU A 109 15.54 3.06 -11.09
C LEU A 109 16.16 1.96 -10.22
N ALA A 110 15.64 1.74 -9.01
CA ALA A 110 16.16 0.71 -8.10
C ALA A 110 16.07 -0.70 -8.71
N LYS A 111 15.05 -0.98 -9.54
CA LYS A 111 14.89 -2.26 -10.24
C LYS A 111 15.93 -2.50 -11.34
N GLN A 112 16.63 -1.48 -11.81
CA GLN A 112 17.70 -1.62 -12.81
C GLN A 112 19.03 -2.05 -12.19
N GLU A 113 19.15 -2.01 -10.87
CA GLU A 113 20.37 -2.40 -10.18
C GLU A 113 20.53 -3.91 -10.10
N GLU A 114 21.79 -4.36 -10.17
CA GLU A 114 22.14 -5.78 -10.16
C GLU A 114 22.05 -6.41 -8.76
N THR A 115 22.19 -5.60 -7.70
CA THR A 115 22.20 -6.09 -6.32
C THR A 115 21.15 -5.40 -5.47
N GLU A 116 20.65 -6.13 -4.48
CA GLU A 116 19.63 -5.61 -3.55
C GLU A 116 20.18 -4.45 -2.71
N GLU A 117 21.49 -4.43 -2.41
CA GLU A 117 22.15 -3.36 -1.67
C GLU A 117 22.16 -2.04 -2.46
N LYS A 118 22.48 -2.08 -3.76
CA LYS A 118 22.44 -0.89 -4.63
C LYS A 118 21.01 -0.39 -4.81
N ALA A 119 20.06 -1.31 -5.05
CA ALA A 119 18.65 -0.97 -5.11
C ALA A 119 18.16 -0.31 -3.81
N PHE A 120 18.60 -0.82 -2.66
CA PHE A 120 18.30 -0.25 -1.34
C PHE A 120 18.91 1.15 -1.18
N GLN A 121 20.16 1.36 -1.56
CA GLN A 121 20.81 2.67 -1.52
C GLN A 121 20.03 3.71 -2.34
N ILE A 122 19.63 3.37 -3.57
CA ILE A 122 18.82 4.27 -4.41
C ILE A 122 17.51 4.66 -3.72
N ARG A 123 16.83 3.70 -3.07
CA ARG A 123 15.62 3.97 -2.30
C ARG A 123 15.90 4.93 -1.16
N GLN A 124 16.93 4.68 -0.35
CA GLN A 124 17.28 5.51 0.80
C GLN A 124 17.70 6.93 0.39
N GLU A 125 18.39 7.09 -0.74
CA GLU A 125 18.84 8.40 -1.21
C GLU A 125 17.71 9.23 -1.82
N LYS A 126 16.81 8.59 -2.60
CA LYS A 126 15.85 9.33 -3.44
C LYS A 126 14.44 9.35 -2.87
N ALA A 127 13.96 8.26 -2.26
CA ALA A 127 12.58 8.17 -1.79
C ALA A 127 12.25 9.17 -0.68
N PRO A 128 13.11 9.41 0.34
CA PRO A 128 12.80 10.36 1.41
C PRO A 128 12.50 11.78 0.91
N ALA A 129 13.26 12.28 -0.07
CA ALA A 129 13.02 13.61 -0.64
C ALA A 129 11.67 13.69 -1.38
N VAL A 130 11.32 12.64 -2.14
CA VAL A 130 10.02 12.54 -2.82
C VAL A 130 8.88 12.48 -1.81
N LEU A 131 9.03 11.69 -0.76
CA LEU A 131 8.03 11.52 0.30
C LEU A 131 7.87 12.78 1.14
N ALA A 132 8.96 13.47 1.50
CA ALA A 132 8.91 14.75 2.21
C ALA A 132 8.15 15.80 1.39
N THR A 133 8.47 15.92 0.10
CA THR A 133 7.75 16.82 -0.81
C THR A 133 6.25 16.49 -0.88
N TYR A 134 5.92 15.20 -0.91
CA TYR A 134 4.51 14.78 -0.95
C TYR A 134 3.80 15.04 0.38
N LYS A 135 4.45 14.78 1.52
CA LYS A 135 3.94 15.07 2.86
C LYS A 135 3.64 16.56 3.03
N ASP A 136 4.59 17.43 2.69
CA ASP A 136 4.41 18.89 2.76
C ASP A 136 3.22 19.35 1.91
N TRP A 137 3.04 18.75 0.73
CA TRP A 137 1.90 19.04 -0.12
C TRP A 137 0.57 18.59 0.50
N LEU A 138 0.53 17.40 1.11
CA LEU A 138 -0.67 16.89 1.80
C LEU A 138 -1.07 17.78 2.98
N GLU A 139 -0.11 18.21 3.80
CA GLU A 139 -0.37 19.09 4.95
C GLU A 139 -0.90 20.46 4.51
N LYS A 140 -0.45 20.99 3.37
CA LYS A 140 -0.94 22.24 2.78
C LYS A 140 -2.24 22.08 1.99
N SER A 141 -2.64 20.83 1.69
CA SER A 141 -3.80 20.51 0.87
C SER A 141 -4.81 19.69 1.66
N PRO A 142 -5.31 20.17 2.81
CA PRO A 142 -6.27 19.41 3.60
C PRO A 142 -7.48 19.02 2.74
N PRO A 143 -8.12 17.88 3.03
CA PRO A 143 -9.38 17.54 2.39
C PRO A 143 -10.31 18.74 2.58
N ASN A 144 -10.99 19.15 1.50
CA ASN A 144 -12.09 20.08 1.67
C ASN A 144 -13.07 19.35 2.57
N SER A 145 -13.25 19.79 3.81
CA SER A 145 -14.30 19.29 4.68
C SER A 145 -15.62 19.60 3.99
N SER A 146 -16.16 18.64 3.23
CA SER A 146 -17.57 18.64 2.89
C SER A 146 -18.28 18.34 4.19
N SER A 147 -18.61 19.39 4.92
CA SER A 147 -19.72 19.37 5.87
C SER A 147 -20.96 19.06 5.05
N SER A 148 -21.42 17.81 5.12
CA SER A 148 -22.75 17.37 4.69
C SER A 148 -23.11 16.15 5.52
#